data_AF-A0A1C3E466-F1
#
_entry.id   AF-A0A1C3E466-F1
#
_cell.length_a   1.000
_cell.length_b   1.000
_cell.length_c   1.000
_cell.angle_alpha   90.00
_cell.angle_beta   90.00
_cell.angle_gamma   90.00
#
_symmetry.space_group_name_H-M   'P 1'
#
loop_
_entity.id
_entity.type
_entity.pdbx_description
1 polymer ?
#
loop_
_entity_poly.entity_id
_entity_poly.type
_entity_poly.pdbx_seq_one_letter_code
_entity_poly.pdbx_strand_id
1 'polypeptide(L)'
;MYGLPTVASVIVLVTFFSDWMDGVLARRWSTATEKLRRADSRADVAFYFVVAVSLLIWRAELLQPYHILIAGLIACEVLCQVLNYSRFGCGTATHAWLCKAWAVMLCPTTILVLSADNFPELASTALCLSLLWGFLAYLDVLLIIALLPYPAVDVPTAWHAWKQRQLLLVATNTITPEVKGLS
;
A
#
# COMPACT_ATOMS: atom_id res chain seq x y z
N MET A 1 -29.28 -0.11 21.71
CA MET A 1 -28.55 1.16 21.57
C MET A 1 -27.30 0.83 20.76
N TYR A 2 -27.23 1.20 19.48
CA TYR A 2 -26.02 0.90 18.68
C TYR A 2 -24.85 1.65 19.31
N GLY A 3 -23.83 0.90 19.73
CA GLY A 3 -22.64 1.49 20.32
C GLY A 3 -21.89 2.34 19.30
N LEU A 4 -21.18 3.34 19.79
CA LEU A 4 -20.24 4.16 19.01
C LEU A 4 -19.26 3.32 18.13
N PRO A 5 -18.80 2.12 18.54
CA PRO A 5 -17.99 1.23 17.69
C PRO A 5 -18.73 0.66 16.47
N THR A 6 -20.05 0.46 16.57
CA THR A 6 -20.87 -0.03 15.45
C THR A 6 -21.01 1.04 14.38
N VAL A 7 -21.23 2.29 14.80
CA VAL A 7 -21.28 3.44 13.87
C VAL A 7 -19.94 3.64 13.18
N ALA A 8 -18.83 3.57 13.92
CA ALA A 8 -17.49 3.65 13.34
C ALA A 8 -17.22 2.54 12.31
N SER A 9 -17.61 1.30 12.60
CA SER A 9 -17.49 0.17 11.66
C SER A 9 -18.27 0.38 10.37
N VAL A 10 -19.50 0.93 10.46
CA VAL A 10 -20.31 1.25 9.27
C VAL A 10 -19.66 2.37 8.45
N ILE A 11 -19.12 3.40 9.10
CA ILE A 11 -18.39 4.47 8.41
C ILE A 11 -17.20 3.89 7.65
N VAL A 12 -16.37 3.05 8.29
CA VAL A 12 -15.21 2.41 7.65
C VAL A 12 -15.62 1.59 6.41
N LEU A 13 -16.71 0.83 6.50
CA LEU A 13 -17.24 0.08 5.36
C LEU A 13 -17.68 0.99 4.21
N VAL A 14 -18.44 2.04 4.51
CA VAL A 14 -18.95 2.98 3.51
C VAL A 14 -17.82 3.75 2.85
N THR A 15 -16.83 4.22 3.62
CA THR A 15 -15.67 4.95 3.08
C THR A 15 -14.81 4.06 2.21
N PHE A 16 -14.53 2.82 2.64
CA PHE A 16 -13.76 1.86 1.84
C PHE A 16 -14.46 1.53 0.52
N PHE A 17 -15.78 1.32 0.57
CA PHE A 17 -16.55 1.03 -0.64
C PHE A 17 -16.63 2.22 -1.59
N SER A 18 -16.78 3.44 -1.06
CA SER A 18 -16.78 4.68 -1.85
C SER A 18 -15.47 4.86 -2.62
N ASP A 19 -14.34 4.69 -1.93
CA ASP A 19 -13.01 4.85 -2.52
C ASP A 19 -12.74 3.82 -3.63
N TRP A 20 -13.12 2.55 -3.37
CA TRP A 20 -13.05 1.50 -4.38
C TRP A 20 -13.92 1.82 -5.62
N MET A 21 -15.11 2.37 -5.42
CA MET A 21 -16.01 2.76 -6.51
C MET A 21 -15.46 3.92 -7.34
N ASP A 22 -14.91 4.96 -6.72
CA ASP A 22 -14.38 6.13 -7.42
C ASP A 22 -13.22 5.73 -8.36
N GLY A 23 -12.35 4.82 -7.89
CA GLY A 23 -11.31 4.23 -8.73
C GLY A 23 -11.83 3.40 -9.91
N VAL A 24 -12.95 2.67 -9.73
CA VAL A 24 -13.60 1.91 -10.81
C VAL A 24 -14.26 2.84 -11.84
N LEU A 25 -14.94 3.88 -11.37
CA LEU A 25 -15.61 4.88 -12.22
C LEU A 25 -14.58 5.68 -13.05
N ALA A 26 -13.47 6.10 -12.45
CA ALA A 26 -12.40 6.81 -13.15
C ALA A 26 -11.76 6.01 -14.29
N ARG A 27 -11.62 4.68 -14.11
CA ARG A 27 -11.14 3.77 -15.17
C ARG A 27 -12.18 3.58 -16.27
N ARG A 28 -13.46 3.47 -15.92
CA ARG A 28 -14.56 3.32 -16.90
C ARG A 28 -14.72 4.57 -17.77
N TRP A 29 -14.48 5.75 -17.23
CA TRP A 29 -14.57 7.01 -17.97
C TRP A 29 -13.26 7.48 -18.62
N SER A 30 -12.20 6.67 -18.57
CA SER A 30 -10.88 7.03 -19.13
C SER A 30 -10.30 8.36 -18.60
N THR A 31 -10.71 8.78 -17.40
CA THR A 31 -10.23 10.01 -16.73
C THR A 31 -9.07 9.74 -15.78
N ALA A 32 -8.60 8.49 -15.71
CA ALA A 32 -7.50 8.04 -14.87
C ALA A 32 -6.13 8.61 -15.33
N THR A 33 -5.85 9.85 -14.93
CA THR A 33 -4.54 10.49 -15.16
C THR A 33 -3.52 10.11 -14.08
N GLU A 34 -2.22 10.18 -14.38
CA GLU A 34 -1.15 9.92 -13.41
C GLU A 34 -1.26 10.85 -12.17
N LYS A 35 -1.64 12.12 -12.37
CA LYS A 35 -1.85 13.07 -11.28
C LYS A 35 -3.00 12.64 -10.36
N LEU A 36 -4.09 12.14 -10.93
CA LEU A 36 -5.24 11.64 -10.16
C LEU A 36 -4.85 10.44 -9.31
N ARG A 37 -4.05 9.52 -9.87
CA ARG A 37 -3.57 8.32 -9.14
C ARG A 37 -2.59 8.63 -8.02
N ARG A 38 -1.76 9.66 -8.18
CA ARG A 38 -0.91 10.14 -7.08
C ARG A 38 -1.72 10.88 -6.01
N ALA A 39 -2.89 11.42 -6.35
CA ALA A 39 -3.82 11.99 -5.36
C ALA A 39 -4.54 10.87 -4.59
N ASP A 40 -5.02 9.85 -5.31
CA ASP A 40 -5.62 8.62 -4.78
C ASP A 40 -4.74 7.98 -3.70
N SER A 41 -3.47 7.69 -4.03
CA SER A 41 -2.52 7.14 -3.06
C SER A 41 -2.27 8.02 -1.83
N ARG A 42 -2.39 9.35 -1.94
CA ARG A 42 -2.25 10.25 -0.77
C ARG A 42 -3.52 10.27 0.08
N ALA A 43 -4.68 10.16 -0.55
CA ALA A 43 -5.95 10.04 0.15
C ALA A 43 -6.01 8.72 0.92
N ASP A 44 -5.55 7.61 0.32
CA ASP A 44 -5.41 6.31 0.98
C ASP A 44 -4.56 6.40 2.26
N VAL A 45 -3.35 6.97 2.15
CA VAL A 45 -2.44 7.12 3.29
C VAL A 45 -3.08 7.97 4.38
N ALA A 46 -3.72 9.09 4.03
CA ALA A 46 -4.41 9.94 4.99
C ALA A 46 -5.59 9.21 5.68
N PHE A 47 -6.38 8.46 4.92
CA PHE A 47 -7.49 7.68 5.42
C PHE A 47 -7.02 6.62 6.43
N TYR A 48 -6.07 5.77 6.04
CA TYR A 48 -5.55 4.73 6.93
C TYR A 48 -4.78 5.31 8.12
N PHE A 49 -4.15 6.47 7.98
CA PHE A 49 -3.54 7.18 9.11
C PHE A 49 -4.60 7.60 10.15
N VAL A 50 -5.71 8.19 9.71
CA VAL A 50 -6.83 8.55 10.60
C VAL A 50 -7.44 7.32 11.26
N VAL A 51 -7.61 6.22 10.51
CA VAL A 51 -8.06 4.93 11.07
C VAL A 51 -7.09 4.44 12.15
N ALA A 52 -5.79 4.44 11.87
CA ALA A 52 -4.78 3.99 12.83
C ALA A 52 -4.77 4.84 14.12
N VAL A 53 -4.83 6.17 14.00
CA VAL A 53 -4.92 7.07 15.16
C VAL A 53 -6.20 6.81 15.95
N SER A 54 -7.33 6.58 15.28
CA SER A 54 -8.60 6.25 15.93
C SER A 54 -8.50 4.94 16.71
N LEU A 55 -7.88 3.91 16.13
CA LEU A 55 -7.64 2.64 16.82
C LEU A 55 -6.71 2.79 18.02
N LEU A 56 -5.66 3.62 17.92
CA LEU A 56 -4.76 3.91 19.03
C LEU A 56 -5.47 4.59 20.21
N ILE A 57 -6.43 5.48 19.94
CA ILE A 57 -7.17 6.16 21.01
C ILE A 57 -8.19 5.20 21.68
N TRP A 58 -8.84 4.33 20.91
CA TRP A 58 -10.01 3.56 21.39
C TRP A 58 -9.72 2.13 21.79
N ARG A 59 -8.61 1.58 21.29
CA ARG A 59 -8.21 0.18 21.44
C ARG A 59 -6.70 0.07 21.73
N ALA A 60 -6.14 1.08 22.40
CA ALA A 60 -4.72 1.13 22.79
C ALA A 60 -4.22 -0.18 23.42
N GLU A 61 -5.02 -0.75 24.32
CA GLU A 61 -4.71 -1.99 25.04
C GLU A 61 -4.50 -3.19 24.10
N LEU A 62 -5.32 -3.29 23.04
CA LEU A 62 -5.21 -4.35 22.04
C LEU A 62 -4.01 -4.13 21.10
N LEU A 63 -3.64 -2.87 20.84
CA LEU A 63 -2.53 -2.50 19.95
C LEU A 63 -1.17 -2.55 20.66
N GLN A 64 -1.14 -2.42 21.99
CA GLN A 64 0.08 -2.33 22.78
C GLN A 64 1.06 -3.49 22.56
N PRO A 65 0.63 -4.76 22.43
CA PRO A 65 1.55 -5.87 22.14
C PRO A 65 2.19 -5.77 20.74
N TYR A 66 1.54 -5.08 19.80
CA TYR A 66 1.95 -5.00 18.39
C TYR A 66 2.65 -3.68 18.04
N HIS A 67 2.95 -2.83 19.02
CA HIS A 67 3.54 -1.50 18.80
C HIS A 67 4.83 -1.54 17.95
N ILE A 68 5.68 -2.56 18.13
CA ILE A 68 6.91 -2.75 17.34
C ILE A 68 6.58 -3.03 15.87
N LEU A 69 5.60 -3.90 15.59
CA LEU A 69 5.17 -4.22 14.22
C LEU A 69 4.55 -3.01 13.54
N ILE A 70 3.71 -2.26 14.26
CA ILE A 70 3.08 -1.03 13.75
C ILE A 70 4.16 0.01 13.43
N ALA A 71 5.10 0.25 14.36
CA ALA A 71 6.22 1.18 14.14
C ALA A 71 7.10 0.74 12.97
N GLY A 72 7.35 -0.56 12.83
CA GLY A 72 8.09 -1.14 11.70
C GLY A 72 7.39 -0.90 10.36
N LEU A 73 6.07 -1.05 10.27
CA LEU A 73 5.32 -0.75 9.05
C LEU A 73 5.34 0.73 8.68
N ILE A 74 5.20 1.61 9.67
CA ILE A 74 5.33 3.06 9.46
C ILE A 74 6.74 3.37 8.94
N ALA A 75 7.77 2.75 9.51
CA ALA A 75 9.14 2.90 9.03
C ALA A 75 9.32 2.38 7.60
N CYS A 76 8.66 1.27 7.23
CA CYS A 76 8.66 0.75 5.86
C CYS A 76 8.01 1.71 4.86
N GLU A 77 6.86 2.31 5.20
CA GLU A 77 6.21 3.34 4.37
C GLU A 77 7.14 4.53 4.16
N VAL A 78 7.68 5.09 5.25
CA VAL A 78 8.61 6.22 5.19
C VAL A 78 9.84 5.86 4.35
N LEU A 79 10.41 4.67 4.54
CA LEU A 79 11.55 4.21 3.77
C LEU A 79 11.22 4.10 2.27
N CYS A 80 10.07 3.54 1.90
CA CYS A 80 9.64 3.44 0.51
C CYS A 80 9.51 4.83 -0.13
N GLN A 81 8.87 5.76 0.58
CA GLN A 81 8.69 7.14 0.11
C GLN A 81 10.04 7.87 -0.04
N VAL A 82 10.92 7.76 0.95
CA VAL A 82 12.26 8.38 0.93
C VAL A 82 13.12 7.80 -0.19
N LEU A 83 13.14 6.47 -0.36
CA LEU A 83 13.90 5.83 -1.44
C LEU A 83 13.37 6.21 -2.82
N ASN A 84 12.06 6.25 -3.00
CA ASN A 84 11.47 6.62 -4.27
C ASN A 84 11.70 8.10 -4.61
N TYR A 85 11.58 8.98 -3.60
CA TYR A 85 11.82 10.42 -3.78
C TYR A 85 13.31 10.72 -4.03
N SER A 86 14.22 10.09 -3.29
CA SER A 86 15.67 10.28 -3.48
C SER A 86 16.16 9.78 -4.83
N ARG A 87 15.56 8.70 -5.38
CA ARG A 87 15.96 8.15 -6.67
C ARG A 87 15.27 8.79 -7.87
N PHE A 88 14.01 9.19 -7.74
CA PHE A 88 13.19 9.59 -8.90
C PHE A 88 12.51 10.96 -8.77
N GLY A 89 12.62 11.61 -7.60
CA GLY A 89 12.02 12.93 -7.36
C GLY A 89 10.49 12.91 -7.23
N CYS A 90 9.86 11.74 -7.07
CA CYS A 90 8.41 11.62 -6.91
C CYS A 90 8.02 10.59 -5.83
N GLY A 91 6.81 10.72 -5.28
CA GLY A 91 6.27 9.77 -4.30
C GLY A 91 5.94 8.39 -4.90
N THR A 92 5.83 7.38 -4.05
CA THR A 92 5.51 6.00 -4.49
C THR A 92 4.08 5.90 -4.99
N ALA A 93 3.90 5.37 -6.19
CA ALA A 93 2.59 5.03 -6.78
C ALA A 93 2.61 3.60 -7.34
N THR A 94 3.33 2.71 -6.66
CA THR A 94 3.40 1.29 -6.96
C THR A 94 2.14 0.64 -6.41
N HIS A 95 1.07 0.62 -7.22
CA HIS A 95 -0.17 -0.10 -6.91
C HIS A 95 0.00 -1.63 -7.02
N ALA A 96 1.01 -2.16 -6.33
CA ALA A 96 1.36 -3.57 -6.29
C ALA A 96 0.17 -4.39 -5.76
N TRP A 97 0.03 -5.62 -6.26
CA TRP A 97 -1.07 -6.50 -5.92
C TRP A 97 -1.09 -6.83 -4.43
N LEU A 98 0.08 -7.00 -3.79
CA LEU A 98 0.14 -7.25 -2.35
C LEU A 98 -0.38 -6.08 -1.53
N CYS A 99 -0.11 -4.83 -1.93
CA CYS A 99 -0.64 -3.64 -1.27
C CYS A 99 -2.16 -3.54 -1.41
N LYS A 100 -2.72 -3.87 -2.59
CA LYS A 100 -4.17 -3.93 -2.79
C LYS A 100 -4.82 -4.99 -1.92
N ALA A 101 -4.23 -6.19 -1.87
CA ALA A 101 -4.70 -7.26 -1.00
C ALA A 101 -4.64 -6.83 0.47
N TRP A 102 -3.56 -6.15 0.88
CA TRP A 102 -3.41 -5.65 2.24
C TRP A 102 -4.50 -4.63 2.62
N ALA A 103 -4.77 -3.66 1.75
CA ALA A 103 -5.84 -2.67 1.95
C ALA A 103 -7.21 -3.36 2.13
N VAL A 104 -7.51 -4.38 1.29
CA VAL A 104 -8.73 -5.18 1.43
C VAL A 104 -8.79 -5.91 2.79
N MET A 105 -7.66 -6.41 3.30
CA MET A 105 -7.61 -7.07 4.61
C MET A 105 -7.71 -6.09 5.79
N LEU A 106 -7.24 -4.85 5.64
CA LEU A 106 -7.29 -3.84 6.72
C LEU A 106 -8.74 -3.48 7.09
N CYS A 107 -9.67 -3.49 6.14
CA CYS A 107 -11.08 -3.19 6.38
C CYS A 107 -11.75 -4.16 7.39
N PRO A 108 -11.83 -5.48 7.15
CA PRO A 108 -12.40 -6.42 8.12
C PRO A 108 -11.57 -6.48 9.41
N THR A 109 -10.26 -6.31 9.34
CA THR A 109 -9.39 -6.24 10.54
C THR A 109 -9.78 -5.07 11.44
N THR A 110 -10.01 -3.88 10.86
CA THR A 110 -10.41 -2.67 11.60
C THR A 110 -11.76 -2.89 12.29
N ILE A 111 -12.71 -3.50 11.59
CA ILE A 111 -14.05 -3.82 12.15
C ILE A 111 -13.94 -4.79 13.31
N LEU A 112 -13.10 -5.84 13.18
CA LEU A 112 -12.86 -6.81 14.26
C LEU A 112 -12.19 -6.15 15.46
N VAL A 113 -11.20 -5.29 15.27
CA VAL A 113 -10.54 -4.53 16.35
C VAL A 113 -11.52 -3.60 17.06
N LEU A 114 -12.37 -2.89 16.31
CA LEU A 114 -13.42 -2.05 16.91
C LEU A 114 -14.44 -2.90 17.69
N SER A 115 -14.72 -4.12 17.22
CA SER A 115 -15.66 -5.06 17.83
C SER A 115 -15.01 -6.05 18.80
N ALA A 116 -13.77 -5.78 19.23
CA ALA A 116 -12.95 -6.71 20.03
C ALA A 116 -13.61 -7.13 21.36
N ASP A 117 -14.51 -6.30 21.91
CA ASP A 117 -15.27 -6.62 23.12
C ASP A 117 -16.08 -7.94 22.99
N ASN A 118 -16.48 -8.30 21.77
CA ASN A 118 -17.21 -9.53 21.49
C ASN A 118 -16.30 -10.70 21.07
N PHE A 119 -15.16 -10.40 20.42
CA PHE A 119 -14.28 -11.40 19.79
C PHE A 119 -12.79 -11.02 19.91
N PRO A 120 -12.21 -11.00 21.12
CA PRO A 120 -10.88 -10.43 21.36
C PRO A 120 -9.74 -11.25 20.72
N GLU A 121 -9.81 -12.58 20.74
CA GLU A 121 -8.79 -13.46 20.14
C GLU A 121 -8.79 -13.35 18.61
N LEU A 122 -9.98 -13.29 18.01
CA LEU A 122 -10.13 -13.15 16.56
C LEU A 122 -9.62 -11.77 16.10
N ALA A 123 -9.93 -10.70 16.85
CA ALA A 123 -9.43 -9.37 16.59
C ALA A 123 -7.89 -9.30 16.65
N SER A 124 -7.29 -9.89 17.68
CA SER A 124 -5.83 -9.94 17.86
C SER A 124 -5.15 -10.74 16.74
N THR A 125 -5.74 -11.89 16.38
CA THR A 125 -5.22 -12.74 15.29
C THR A 125 -5.31 -12.03 13.94
N ALA A 126 -6.45 -11.42 13.63
CA ALA A 126 -6.64 -10.65 12.40
C ALA A 126 -5.66 -9.46 12.32
N LEU A 127 -5.47 -8.74 13.43
CA LEU A 127 -4.49 -7.66 13.52
C LEU A 127 -3.08 -8.16 13.24
N CYS A 128 -2.65 -9.23 13.89
CA CYS A 128 -1.33 -9.82 13.68
C CYS A 128 -1.11 -10.23 12.21
N LEU A 129 -2.04 -10.98 11.63
CA LEU A 129 -1.97 -11.42 10.23
C LEU A 129 -1.92 -10.23 9.25
N SER A 130 -2.75 -9.21 9.50
CA SER A 130 -2.76 -8.00 8.70
C SER A 130 -1.43 -7.26 8.77
N LEU A 131 -0.84 -7.12 9.96
CA LEU A 131 0.46 -6.46 10.13
C LEU A 131 1.58 -7.24 9.40
N LEU A 132 1.63 -8.57 9.56
CA LEU A 132 2.62 -9.41 8.87
C LEU A 132 2.49 -9.33 7.35
N TRP A 133 1.26 -9.32 6.84
CA TRP A 133 1.02 -9.15 5.41
C TRP A 133 1.45 -7.77 4.90
N GLY A 134 1.31 -6.72 5.72
CA GLY A 134 1.82 -5.39 5.42
C GLY A 134 3.33 -5.42 5.15
N PHE A 135 4.11 -6.16 5.96
CA PHE A 135 5.55 -6.29 5.73
C PHE A 135 5.86 -7.00 4.42
N LEU A 136 5.10 -8.05 4.06
CA LEU A 136 5.24 -8.72 2.76
C LEU A 136 4.93 -7.77 1.60
N ALA A 137 3.89 -6.94 1.73
CA ALA A 137 3.54 -5.95 0.73
C ALA A 137 4.63 -4.88 0.55
N TYR A 138 5.17 -4.34 1.65
CA TYR A 138 6.27 -3.38 1.59
C TYR A 138 7.57 -3.98 1.05
N LEU A 139 7.85 -5.25 1.35
CA LEU A 139 9.00 -5.93 0.76
C LEU A 139 8.88 -5.99 -0.77
N ASP A 140 7.71 -6.31 -1.31
CA ASP A 140 7.46 -6.32 -2.75
C ASP A 140 7.66 -4.92 -3.36
N VAL A 141 7.17 -3.87 -2.70
CA VAL A 141 7.37 -2.47 -3.14
C VAL A 141 8.85 -2.07 -3.14
N LEU A 142 9.59 -2.40 -2.07
CA LEU A 142 11.03 -2.11 -1.98
C LEU A 142 11.80 -2.83 -3.11
N LEU A 143 11.44 -4.07 -3.43
CA LEU A 143 12.03 -4.81 -4.54
C LEU A 143 11.72 -4.16 -5.89
N ILE A 144 10.49 -3.66 -6.11
CA ILE A 144 10.13 -2.93 -7.33
C ILE A 144 10.99 -1.66 -7.48
N ILE A 145 11.11 -0.86 -6.42
CA ILE A 145 11.93 0.36 -6.39
C ILE A 145 13.41 0.01 -6.65
N ALA A 146 13.91 -1.07 -6.06
CA ALA A 146 15.28 -1.53 -6.26
C ALA A 146 15.57 -1.93 -7.72
N LEU A 147 14.65 -2.68 -8.34
CA LEU A 147 14.82 -3.29 -9.66
C LEU A 147 14.71 -2.30 -10.82
N LEU A 148 13.81 -1.32 -10.74
CA LEU A 148 13.55 -0.41 -11.86
C LEU A 148 14.44 0.84 -11.80
N PRO A 149 14.98 1.30 -12.95
CA PRO A 149 15.78 2.51 -13.03
C PRO A 149 14.95 3.79 -13.19
N TYR A 150 13.62 3.68 -13.21
CA TYR A 150 12.66 4.77 -13.37
C TYR A 150 11.52 4.62 -12.36
N PRO A 151 10.77 5.70 -12.07
CA PRO A 151 9.65 5.63 -11.14
C PRO A 151 8.59 4.64 -11.64
N ALA A 152 8.37 3.60 -10.86
CA ALA A 152 7.39 2.56 -11.17
C ALA A 152 5.97 3.10 -10.94
N VAL A 153 5.19 3.17 -12.01
CA VAL A 153 3.76 3.44 -11.94
C VAL A 153 3.05 2.15 -12.26
N ASP A 154 2.22 1.69 -11.33
CA ASP A 154 1.30 0.57 -11.59
C ASP A 154 1.91 -0.81 -11.86
N VAL A 155 3.14 -1.02 -11.37
CA VAL A 155 3.81 -2.31 -11.52
C VAL A 155 3.19 -3.30 -10.52
N PRO A 156 2.65 -4.45 -11.00
CA PRO A 156 1.81 -5.31 -10.17
C PRO A 156 2.60 -6.12 -9.14
N THR A 157 3.83 -6.55 -9.43
CA THR A 157 4.70 -7.27 -8.49
C THR A 157 6.18 -7.08 -8.84
N ALA A 158 7.09 -7.38 -7.90
CA ALA A 158 8.53 -7.38 -8.15
C ALA A 158 8.97 -8.32 -9.29
N TRP A 159 8.23 -9.42 -9.52
CA TRP A 159 8.46 -10.29 -10.68
C TRP A 159 8.29 -9.55 -12.01
N HIS A 160 7.25 -8.72 -12.13
CA HIS A 160 7.02 -7.93 -13.33
C HIS A 160 8.08 -6.83 -13.49
N ALA A 161 8.50 -6.22 -12.39
CA ALA A 161 9.62 -5.27 -12.38
C ALA A 161 10.93 -5.93 -12.87
N TRP A 162 11.22 -7.15 -12.41
CA TRP A 162 12.39 -7.90 -12.85
C TRP A 162 12.35 -8.21 -14.35
N LYS A 163 11.20 -8.68 -14.86
CA LYS A 163 11.03 -8.94 -16.30
C LYS A 163 11.23 -7.67 -17.15
N GLN A 164 10.71 -6.53 -16.71
CA GLN A 164 10.94 -5.24 -17.37
C GLN A 164 12.43 -4.86 -17.34
N ARG A 165 13.10 -5.06 -16.21
CA ARG A 165 14.54 -4.80 -16.08
C ARG A 165 15.38 -5.62 -17.06
N GLN A 166 15.05 -6.91 -17.25
CA GLN A 166 15.75 -7.75 -18.22
C GLN A 166 15.58 -7.24 -19.65
N LEU A 167 14.36 -6.86 -20.04
CA LEU A 167 14.09 -6.30 -21.37
C LEU A 167 14.88 -5.01 -21.62
N LEU A 168 15.01 -4.14 -20.61
CA LEU A 168 15.80 -2.91 -20.71
C LEU A 168 17.30 -3.19 -20.89
N LEU A 169 17.84 -4.18 -20.17
CA LEU A 169 19.25 -4.56 -20.30
C LEU A 169 19.56 -5.13 -21.68
N VAL A 170 18.67 -5.97 -22.23
CA VAL A 170 18.81 -6.49 -23.60
C VAL A 170 18.77 -5.35 -24.62
N ALA A 171 17.78 -4.45 -24.53
CA ALA A 171 17.64 -3.32 -25.44
C ALA A 171 18.88 -2.39 -25.41
N THR A 172 19.42 -2.13 -24.22
CA THR A 172 20.64 -1.32 -24.06
C THR A 172 21.82 -1.99 -24.74
N ASN A 173 22.00 -3.30 -24.53
CA ASN A 173 23.11 -4.06 -25.13
C ASN A 173 23.00 -4.20 -26.66
N THR A 174 21.79 -4.19 -27.24
CA THR A 174 21.58 -4.27 -28.69
C THR A 174 21.77 -2.93 -29.41
N ILE A 175 21.64 -1.80 -28.72
CA ILE A 175 21.82 -0.45 -29.31
C ILE A 175 23.30 -0.01 -29.24
N THR A 176 24.05 -0.48 -28.24
CA THR A 176 25.49 -0.17 -28.08
C THR A 176 26.51 -0.84 -29.04
N PRO A 177 26.24 -1.91 -29.82
CA PRO A 177 27.27 -2.51 -30.67
C PRO A 177 27.59 -1.69 -31.92
N GLU A 178 26.71 -0.81 -32.40
CA GLU A 178 26.97 0.01 -33.60
C GLU A 178 28.00 1.14 -33.39
N VAL A 179 28.20 1.60 -32.16
CA VAL A 179 29.14 2.71 -31.86
C VAL A 179 30.58 2.21 -31.63
N LYS A 180 30.78 0.92 -31.38
CA LYS A 180 32.12 0.34 -31.15
C LYS A 180 32.84 -0.13 -32.43
N GLY A 181 32.20 -0.03 -33.61
CA GLY A 181 32.77 -0.42 -34.90
C GLY A 181 33.31 0.74 -35.76
N LEU A 182 33.27 1.98 -35.25
CA LEU A 182 33.60 3.21 -35.99
C LEU A 182 34.71 4.06 -35.35
N SER A 183 35.48 3.50 -34.39
CA SER A 183 36.67 4.14 -33.81
C SER A 183 37.96 3.54 -34.36
#